data_AF-A0A519N017-F1
#
_entry.id   AF-A0A519N017-F1
#
_cell.length_a   1.000
_cell.length_b   1.000
_cell.length_c   1.000
_cell.angle_alpha   90.00
_cell.angle_beta   90.00
_cell.angle_gamma   90.00
#
_symmetry.space_group_name_H-M   'P 1'
#
loop_
_entity.id
_entity.type
_entity.pdbx_description
1 polymer ?
#
loop_
_entity_poly.entity_id
_entity_poly.type
_entity_poly.pdbx_seq_one_letter_code
_entity_poly.pdbx_strand_id
1 'polypeptide(L)'
;MKKVLTLLALVFITSASLVSCSSDDGGAATGNANLLDKWWYSPDNTTTDIRFNSDGTYQSTYTANGMTLNSDGEWEWSNESAKEMHVFNVTGNALTEWHYKFNTITAHTMTTKFSYDDGETWSEQAYPFTDSND
;
A
#
# COMPACT_ATOMS: atom_id res chain seq x y z
N MET A 1 30.11 -13.33 -69.43
CA MET A 1 31.44 -13.25 -68.77
C MET A 1 31.76 -11.78 -68.46
N LYS A 2 31.68 -11.37 -67.19
CA LYS A 2 32.18 -10.08 -66.65
C LYS A 2 32.65 -10.37 -65.21
N LYS A 3 33.96 -10.58 -65.00
CA LYS A 3 34.92 -9.70 -64.30
C LYS A 3 34.46 -9.33 -62.87
N VAL A 4 34.90 -10.09 -61.85
CA VAL A 4 36.03 -9.82 -60.92
C VAL A 4 35.76 -8.55 -60.08
N LEU A 5 35.27 -8.73 -58.84
CA LEU A 5 36.01 -8.77 -57.56
C LEU A 5 36.60 -7.41 -57.17
N THR A 6 36.13 -6.80 -56.08
CA THR A 6 36.95 -6.12 -55.06
C THR A 6 36.11 -5.88 -53.81
N LEU A 7 36.53 -6.51 -52.71
CA LEU A 7 36.10 -6.26 -51.34
C LEU A 7 36.33 -4.79 -50.96
N LEU A 8 35.35 -4.17 -50.30
CA LEU A 8 35.65 -3.14 -49.31
C LEU A 8 34.81 -3.42 -48.06
N ALA A 9 35.51 -3.80 -47.00
CA ALA A 9 34.97 -4.05 -45.68
C ALA A 9 34.46 -2.73 -45.08
N LEU A 10 33.16 -2.68 -44.74
CA LEU A 10 32.60 -1.63 -43.91
C LEU A 10 31.95 -2.30 -42.70
N VAL A 11 32.71 -2.29 -41.60
CA VAL A 11 32.26 -2.64 -40.25
C VAL A 11 31.27 -1.57 -39.80
N PHE A 12 29.98 -1.90 -39.76
CA PHE A 12 28.97 -1.10 -39.07
C PHE A 12 28.48 -1.85 -37.82
N ILE A 13 29.19 -1.55 -36.74
CA ILE A 13 28.72 -1.30 -35.37
C ILE A 13 27.26 -1.70 -35.10
N THR A 14 27.14 -2.75 -34.28
CA THR A 14 26.09 -3.05 -33.32
C THR A 14 25.08 -1.93 -33.04
N SER A 15 23.83 -2.14 -33.45
CA SER A 15 22.67 -1.56 -32.78
C SER A 15 21.98 -2.70 -32.03
N ALA A 16 22.44 -2.96 -30.80
CA ALA A 16 21.60 -3.65 -29.84
C ALA A 16 20.36 -2.79 -29.66
N SER A 17 19.24 -3.23 -30.21
CA SER A 17 17.93 -2.76 -29.84
C SER A 17 17.78 -3.05 -28.34
N LEU A 18 18.09 -2.04 -27.52
CA LEU A 18 17.64 -1.97 -26.15
C LEU A 18 16.11 -1.94 -26.22
N VAL A 19 15.51 -3.13 -26.10
CA VAL A 19 14.14 -3.28 -25.66
C VAL A 19 14.14 -2.70 -24.25
N SER A 20 13.83 -1.42 -24.12
CA SER A 20 13.50 -0.80 -22.85
C SER A 20 12.13 -1.33 -22.44
N CYS A 21 12.11 -2.59 -21.99
CA CYS A 21 11.17 -3.00 -20.97
C CYS A 21 11.57 -2.18 -19.74
N SER A 22 10.87 -1.07 -19.54
CA SER A 22 10.75 -0.49 -18.21
C SER A 22 10.04 -1.56 -17.40
N SER A 23 10.80 -2.42 -16.73
CA SER A 23 10.35 -3.01 -15.49
C SER A 23 10.20 -1.84 -14.51
N ASP A 24 9.06 -1.14 -14.63
CA ASP A 24 8.43 -0.69 -13.40
C ASP A 24 8.00 -1.99 -12.73
N ASP A 25 8.92 -2.52 -11.93
CA ASP A 25 8.56 -3.39 -10.83
C ASP A 25 7.64 -2.54 -9.96
N GLY A 26 6.34 -2.55 -10.31
CA GLY A 26 5.26 -2.21 -9.40
C GLY A 26 5.40 -3.20 -8.26
N GLY A 27 6.27 -2.83 -7.31
CA GLY A 27 6.55 -3.59 -6.12
C GLY A 27 5.24 -3.69 -5.39
N ALA A 28 4.56 -4.83 -5.56
CA ALA A 28 3.49 -5.22 -4.67
C ALA A 28 4.03 -5.03 -3.27
N ALA A 29 3.39 -4.18 -2.48
CA ALA A 29 3.84 -3.89 -1.14
C ALA A 29 3.89 -5.24 -0.40
N THR A 30 5.09 -5.72 -0.09
CA THR A 30 5.30 -6.95 0.67
C THR A 30 4.77 -6.72 2.08
N GLY A 31 3.47 -6.88 2.26
CA GLY A 31 2.82 -6.82 3.56
C GLY A 31 2.66 -8.20 4.16
N ASN A 32 2.50 -8.27 5.47
CA ASN A 32 2.05 -9.46 6.16
C ASN A 32 0.76 -9.96 5.47
N ALA A 33 0.81 -11.12 4.80
CA ALA A 33 -0.28 -11.62 3.95
C ALA A 33 -1.63 -11.71 4.67
N ASN A 34 -1.63 -11.74 6.01
CA ASN A 34 -2.86 -11.73 6.80
C ASN A 34 -3.55 -10.36 6.85
N LEU A 35 -2.83 -9.26 6.63
CA LEU A 35 -3.31 -7.87 6.73
C LEU A 35 -4.07 -7.40 5.49
N LEU A 36 -3.65 -7.87 4.31
CA LEU A 36 -4.04 -7.27 3.03
C LEU A 36 -5.31 -7.88 2.45
N ASP A 37 -5.93 -7.13 1.53
CA ASP A 37 -7.04 -7.54 0.66
C ASP A 37 -8.31 -8.01 1.38
N LYS A 38 -8.55 -7.50 2.58
CA LYS A 38 -9.75 -7.75 3.37
C LYS A 38 -10.18 -6.51 4.17
N TRP A 39 -11.44 -6.50 4.58
CA TRP A 39 -11.94 -5.52 5.54
C TRP A 39 -11.58 -5.92 6.96
N TRP A 40 -11.20 -4.92 7.73
CA TRP A 40 -10.97 -4.98 9.16
C TRP A 40 -12.00 -4.09 9.85
N TYR A 41 -12.81 -4.70 10.69
CA TYR A 41 -13.94 -4.06 11.35
C TYR A 41 -13.54 -3.62 12.75
N SER A 42 -13.91 -2.39 13.10
CA SER A 42 -13.74 -1.88 14.46
C SER A 42 -14.85 -2.44 15.36
N PRO A 43 -14.53 -3.18 16.43
CA PRO A 43 -15.53 -3.60 17.39
C PRO A 43 -16.25 -2.36 17.95
N ASP A 44 -17.58 -2.45 18.01
CA ASP A 44 -18.48 -1.42 18.52
C ASP A 44 -18.43 -0.08 17.74
N ASN A 45 -17.93 -0.06 16.50
CA ASN A 45 -17.73 1.17 15.70
C ASN A 45 -16.93 2.25 16.46
N THR A 46 -16.01 1.84 17.34
CA THR A 46 -15.18 2.76 18.12
C THR A 46 -14.20 3.54 17.24
N THR A 47 -13.86 2.98 16.08
CA THR A 47 -13.03 3.55 15.03
C THR A 47 -13.64 3.25 13.65
N THR A 48 -12.95 3.65 12.60
CA THR A 48 -13.31 3.40 11.20
C THR A 48 -13.02 1.96 10.80
N ASP A 49 -13.88 1.34 9.99
CA ASP A 49 -13.56 0.08 9.30
C ASP A 49 -12.54 0.35 8.19
N ILE A 50 -11.54 -0.52 8.02
CA ILE A 50 -10.40 -0.24 7.14
C ILE A 50 -10.03 -1.41 6.25
N ARG A 51 -9.45 -1.12 5.09
CA ARG A 51 -8.92 -2.10 4.15
C ARG A 51 -7.62 -1.59 3.54
N PHE A 52 -6.61 -2.44 3.57
CA PHE A 52 -5.32 -2.22 2.91
C PHE A 52 -5.24 -3.20 1.74
N ASN A 53 -5.22 -2.69 0.51
CA ASN A 53 -5.11 -3.53 -0.68
C ASN A 53 -3.64 -3.78 -1.03
N SER A 54 -3.32 -4.94 -1.58
CA SER A 54 -1.95 -5.30 -1.98
C SER A 54 -1.36 -4.45 -3.11
N ASP A 55 -2.21 -3.68 -3.80
CA ASP A 55 -1.82 -2.71 -4.81
C ASP A 55 -1.40 -1.34 -4.25
N GLY A 56 -1.37 -1.19 -2.91
CA GLY A 56 -1.02 0.06 -2.23
C GLY A 56 -2.20 1.00 -2.01
N THR A 57 -3.43 0.64 -2.40
CA THR A 57 -4.61 1.46 -2.13
C THR A 57 -5.19 1.21 -0.74
N TYR A 58 -5.70 2.28 -0.12
CA TYR A 58 -6.33 2.29 1.20
C TYR A 58 -7.80 2.67 1.07
N GLN A 59 -8.66 2.00 1.83
CA GLN A 59 -10.09 2.33 1.93
C GLN A 59 -10.54 2.32 3.37
N SER A 60 -11.51 3.18 3.69
CA SER A 60 -12.13 3.19 5.01
C SER A 60 -13.59 3.62 4.99
N THR A 61 -14.34 3.12 5.97
CA THR A 61 -15.75 3.43 6.16
C THR A 61 -16.03 3.73 7.63
N TYR A 62 -16.52 4.94 7.91
CA TYR A 62 -16.97 5.35 9.24
C TYR A 62 -18.48 5.50 9.24
N THR A 63 -19.18 4.76 10.10
CA THR A 63 -20.63 4.88 10.25
C THR A 63 -20.97 5.40 11.63
N ALA A 64 -21.60 6.58 11.68
CA ALA A 64 -22.08 7.18 12.92
C ALA A 64 -23.42 7.88 12.72
N ASN A 65 -24.35 7.68 13.66
CA ASN A 65 -25.68 8.32 13.65
C ASN A 65 -26.45 8.16 12.32
N GLY A 66 -26.31 7.01 11.66
CA GLY A 66 -26.96 6.74 10.37
C GLY A 66 -26.35 7.43 9.16
N MET A 67 -25.24 8.15 9.33
CA MET A 67 -24.41 8.66 8.24
C MET A 67 -23.21 7.75 8.03
N THR A 68 -22.86 7.51 6.78
CA THR A 68 -21.67 6.76 6.38
C THR A 68 -20.73 7.69 5.61
N LEU A 69 -19.50 7.79 6.09
CA LEU A 69 -18.41 8.49 5.44
C LEU A 69 -17.42 7.47 4.90
N ASN A 70 -17.15 7.53 3.60
CA ASN A 70 -16.16 6.70 2.95
C ASN A 70 -14.92 7.55 2.66
N SER A 71 -13.75 6.95 2.86
CA SER A 71 -12.47 7.56 2.51
C SER A 71 -11.65 6.60 1.66
N ASP A 72 -10.92 7.14 0.71
CA ASP A 72 -9.98 6.40 -0.15
C ASP A 72 -8.62 7.11 -0.11
N GLY A 73 -7.54 6.35 -0.19
CA GLY A 73 -6.17 6.88 -0.20
C GLY A 73 -5.15 5.83 -0.64
N GLU A 74 -3.91 6.06 -0.25
CA GLU A 74 -2.76 5.20 -0.53
C GLU A 74 -2.07 4.82 0.78
N TRP A 75 -1.33 3.72 0.79
CA TRP A 75 -0.54 3.30 1.95
C TRP A 75 0.83 2.78 1.55
N GLU A 76 1.79 2.96 2.45
CA GLU A 76 3.13 2.41 2.36
C GLU A 76 3.66 2.00 3.75
N TRP A 77 4.61 1.08 3.80
CA TRP A 77 5.34 0.81 5.04
C TRP A 77 6.34 1.93 5.29
N SER A 78 6.12 2.75 6.32
CA SER A 78 7.14 3.72 6.77
C SER A 78 8.28 3.01 7.50
N ASN A 79 7.97 1.91 8.21
CA ASN A 79 8.95 0.99 8.79
C ASN A 79 8.33 -0.41 8.96
N GLU A 80 8.54 -1.29 7.98
CA GLU A 80 7.99 -2.64 8.00
C GLU A 80 8.48 -3.47 9.20
N SER A 81 9.76 -3.30 9.61
CA SER A 81 10.33 -4.03 10.74
C SER A 81 9.69 -3.66 12.09
N ALA A 82 9.28 -2.40 12.24
CA ALA A 82 8.52 -1.91 13.39
C ALA A 82 7.00 -2.08 13.22
N LYS A 83 6.55 -2.57 12.07
CA LYS A 83 5.15 -2.66 11.65
C LYS A 83 4.45 -1.30 11.73
N GLU A 84 5.10 -0.30 11.14
CA GLU A 84 4.59 1.06 11.04
C GLU A 84 4.25 1.35 9.57
N MET A 85 3.01 1.76 9.34
CA MET A 85 2.44 2.03 8.03
C MET A 85 1.96 3.48 7.98
N HIS A 86 2.24 4.13 6.87
CA HIS A 86 1.77 5.47 6.56
C HIS A 86 0.60 5.37 5.58
N VAL A 87 -0.50 6.05 5.88
CA VAL A 87 -1.63 6.24 4.98
C VAL A 87 -1.67 7.71 4.58
N PHE A 88 -1.77 7.97 3.28
CA PHE A 88 -1.63 9.31 2.71
C PHE A 88 -2.53 9.48 1.48
N ASN A 89 -2.55 10.69 0.91
CA ASN A 89 -3.42 11.06 -0.21
C ASN A 89 -4.91 10.76 0.06
N VAL A 90 -5.33 10.86 1.32
CA VAL A 90 -6.69 10.50 1.71
C VAL A 90 -7.68 11.55 1.25
N THR A 91 -8.76 11.08 0.65
CA THR A 91 -9.94 11.85 0.26
C THR A 91 -11.17 11.33 0.99
N GLY A 92 -12.20 12.17 1.18
CA GLY A 92 -13.43 11.77 1.89
C GLY A 92 -13.34 11.81 3.43
N ASN A 93 -12.15 12.14 3.97
CA ASN A 93 -11.91 12.37 5.40
C ASN A 93 -11.46 13.82 5.65
N ALA A 94 -11.53 14.28 6.91
CA ALA A 94 -10.98 15.57 7.32
C ALA A 94 -9.46 15.56 7.42
N LEU A 95 -8.87 14.40 7.74
CA LEU A 95 -7.43 14.17 7.72
C LEU A 95 -7.01 13.64 6.34
N THR A 96 -5.87 14.10 5.84
CA THR A 96 -5.33 13.68 4.54
C THR A 96 -4.26 12.59 4.66
N GLU A 97 -3.73 12.38 5.87
CA GLU A 97 -2.70 11.40 6.18
C GLU A 97 -2.69 11.04 7.67
N TRP A 98 -2.17 9.86 8.00
CA TRP A 98 -1.91 9.38 9.36
C TRP A 98 -1.07 8.09 9.34
N HIS A 99 -0.64 7.65 10.52
CA HIS A 99 0.18 6.46 10.70
C HIS A 99 -0.52 5.39 11.54
N TYR A 100 -0.30 4.14 11.17
CA TYR A 100 -0.65 2.95 11.94
C TYR A 100 0.61 2.31 12.50
N LYS A 101 0.53 1.87 13.75
CA LYS A 101 1.49 0.93 14.34
C LYS A 101 0.77 -0.35 14.74
N PHE A 102 1.14 -1.47 14.13
CA PHE A 102 0.50 -2.76 14.39
C PHE A 102 1.18 -3.50 15.55
N ASN A 103 0.47 -3.63 16.67
CA ASN A 103 0.94 -4.40 17.82
C ASN A 103 0.81 -5.90 17.59
N THR A 104 -0.31 -6.34 17.01
CA THR A 104 -0.59 -7.75 16.68
C THR A 104 -1.28 -7.82 15.33
N ILE A 105 -0.91 -8.82 14.51
CA ILE A 105 -1.59 -9.17 13.27
C ILE A 105 -1.67 -10.70 13.23
N THR A 106 -2.88 -11.24 13.27
CA THR A 106 -3.18 -12.66 13.06
C THR A 106 -4.03 -12.83 11.80
N ALA A 107 -4.47 -14.06 11.49
CA ALA A 107 -5.36 -14.30 10.36
C ALA A 107 -6.69 -13.53 10.48
N HIS A 108 -7.20 -13.35 11.70
CA HIS A 108 -8.57 -12.85 11.97
C HIS A 108 -8.64 -11.64 12.88
N THR A 109 -7.53 -11.26 13.53
CA THR A 109 -7.49 -10.15 14.48
C THR A 109 -6.26 -9.29 14.28
N MET A 110 -6.40 -8.00 14.50
CA MET A 110 -5.26 -7.10 14.67
C MET A 110 -5.50 -6.09 15.78
N THR A 111 -4.42 -5.51 16.29
CA THR A 111 -4.47 -4.37 17.21
C THR A 111 -3.54 -3.28 16.72
N THR A 112 -4.04 -2.05 16.70
CA THR A 112 -3.31 -0.90 16.13
C THR A 112 -3.24 0.28 17.09
N LYS A 113 -2.17 1.07 16.98
CA LYS A 113 -2.11 2.43 17.49
C LYS A 113 -2.08 3.40 16.31
N PHE A 114 -2.53 4.62 16.56
CA PHE A 114 -2.61 5.68 15.56
C PHE A 114 -1.73 6.86 15.95
N SER A 115 -1.11 7.51 14.97
CA SER A 115 -0.58 8.88 15.07
C SER A 115 -1.21 9.68 13.95
N TYR A 116 -1.82 10.81 14.28
CA TYR A 116 -2.55 11.66 13.32
C TYR A 116 -1.78 12.93 12.95
N ASP A 117 -0.54 13.06 13.42
CA ASP A 117 0.23 14.29 13.44
C ASP A 117 1.67 14.11 12.93
N ASP A 118 2.49 13.30 13.60
CA ASP A 118 3.95 13.29 13.40
C ASP A 118 4.55 11.91 13.09
N GLY A 119 3.76 10.83 13.19
CA GLY A 119 4.26 9.45 13.06
C GLY A 119 5.14 8.99 14.23
N GLU A 120 5.23 9.77 15.31
CA GLU A 120 6.06 9.51 16.48
C GLU A 120 5.24 9.45 17.78
N THR A 121 4.18 10.26 17.87
CA THR A 121 3.26 10.38 18.99
C THR A 121 2.04 9.49 18.77
N TRP A 122 2.02 8.36 19.47
CA TRP A 122 1.00 7.33 19.31
C TRP A 122 -0.15 7.46 20.31
N SER A 123 -1.33 7.02 19.90
CA SER A 123 -2.47 6.85 20.79
C SER A 123 -2.10 6.03 22.04
N GLU A 124 -2.59 6.45 23.20
CA GLU A 124 -2.29 5.80 24.48
C GLU A 124 -2.73 4.33 24.47
N GLN A 125 -3.98 4.09 24.05
CA GLN A 125 -4.55 2.76 23.89
C GLN A 125 -4.32 2.21 22.47
N ALA A 126 -4.34 0.89 22.37
CA ALA A 126 -4.41 0.17 21.11
C ALA A 126 -5.87 -0.22 20.83
N TYR A 127 -6.26 -0.16 19.56
CA TYR A 127 -7.61 -0.43 19.10
C TYR A 127 -7.67 -1.80 18.43
N PRO A 128 -8.60 -2.68 18.84
CA PRO A 128 -8.77 -3.99 18.24
C PRO A 128 -9.53 -3.89 16.91
N PHE A 129 -9.29 -4.87 16.04
CA PHE A 129 -10.03 -5.09 14.79
C PHE A 129 -10.21 -6.58 14.53
N THR A 130 -11.30 -6.94 13.85
CA THR A 130 -11.63 -8.31 13.40
C THR A 130 -11.84 -8.35 11.89
N ASP A 131 -11.65 -9.51 11.25
CA ASP A 131 -11.94 -9.68 9.82
C ASP A 131 -13.39 -10.13 9.52
N SER A 132 -14.20 -10.29 10.57
CA SER A 132 -15.65 -10.49 10.51
C SER A 132 -16.39 -9.30 11.12
N ASN A 133 -17.51 -8.95 10.50
CA ASN A 133 -18.51 -8.03 11.04
C ASN A 133 -19.53 -8.86 11.82
N ASP A 134 -19.12 -9.33 13.00
CA ASP A 134 -19.96 -10.10 13.92
C ASP A 134 -20.67 -9.20 14.95
#